data_AF-A0A258DUK1-F1
#
_entry.id   AF-A0A258DUK1-F1
#
_cell.length_a   1.000
_cell.length_b   1.000
_cell.length_c   1.000
_cell.angle_alpha   90.00
_cell.angle_beta   90.00
_cell.angle_gamma   90.00
#
_symmetry.space_group_name_H-M   'P 1'
#
loop_
_entity.id
_entity.type
_entity.pdbx_description
1 polymer ?
#
loop_
_entity_poly.entity_id
_entity_poly.type
_entity_poly.pdbx_seq_one_letter_code
_entity_poly.pdbx_strand_id
1 'polypeptide(L)' 'MTVDKGAPNNLVSFCGTNVKKVSPTRFEMTATDFYPQQDLNIIILVPEAKQ' A
#
# COMPACT_ATOMS: atom_id res chain seq x y z
N MET A 1 -8.61 -5.03 -2.31
CA MET A 1 -7.18 -5.27 -2.10
C MET A 1 -6.72 -4.43 -0.92
N THR A 2 -5.91 -5.01 -0.05
CA THR A 2 -5.37 -4.31 1.13
C THR A 2 -3.85 -4.39 1.12
N VAL A 3 -3.18 -3.26 1.31
CA VAL A 3 -1.73 -3.14 1.46
C VAL A 3 -1.44 -2.73 2.90
N ASP A 4 -0.65 -3.55 3.60
CA ASP A 4 -0.19 -3.25 4.95
C ASP A 4 1.30 -2.89 4.91
N LYS A 5 1.65 -1.67 5.33
CA LYS A 5 3.05 -1.20 5.36
C LYS A 5 3.81 -1.66 6.60
N GLY A 6 3.22 -2.49 7.46
CA GLY A 6 3.85 -3.14 8.60
C GLY A 6 3.98 -2.25 9.84
N ALA A 7 4.54 -1.05 9.71
CA ALA A 7 4.73 -0.11 10.83
C ALA A 7 4.27 1.32 10.48
N PRO A 8 3.72 2.11 11.43
CA PRO A 8 3.21 3.46 11.15
C PRO A 8 4.23 4.46 10.60
N ASN A 9 5.53 4.21 10.80
CA ASN A 9 6.64 5.01 10.29
C ASN A 9 7.15 4.59 8.89
N ASN A 10 6.83 3.38 8.41
CA ASN A 10 7.21 2.97 7.05
C ASN A 10 6.50 3.85 6.01
N LEU A 11 7.11 4.03 4.85
CA LEU A 11 6.43 4.60 3.68
C LEU A 11 6.01 3.47 2.75
N VAL A 12 4.91 3.67 2.03
CA VAL A 12 4.45 2.73 1.01
C VAL A 12 4.08 3.50 -0.26
N SER A 13 4.52 2.99 -1.40
CA SER A 13 4.16 3.48 -2.73
C SER A 13 3.69 2.29 -3.57
N PHE A 14 2.53 2.43 -4.20
CA PHE A 14 1.98 1.39 -5.06
C PHE A 14 1.02 1.96 -6.09
N CYS A 15 0.84 1.25 -7.20
CA CYS A 15 -0.20 1.58 -8.17
C CYS A 15 -1.58 1.18 -7.62
N GLY A 16 -2.49 2.14 -7.53
CA GLY A 16 -3.84 1.92 -7.03
C GLY A 16 -4.64 3.21 -7.14
N THR A 17 -5.93 3.09 -7.46
CA THR A 17 -6.84 4.24 -7.54
C THR A 17 -7.83 4.20 -6.37
N ASN A 18 -8.35 5.35 -5.98
CA ASN A 18 -9.33 5.48 -4.90
C ASN A 18 -8.91 4.81 -3.58
N VAL A 19 -7.61 4.81 -3.30
CA VAL A 19 -7.02 4.19 -2.11
C VAL A 19 -7.49 4.93 -0.86
N LYS A 20 -7.97 4.18 0.13
CA LYS A 20 -8.38 4.68 1.45
C LYS A 20 -7.44 4.16 2.51
N LYS A 21 -6.93 5.05 3.37
CA LYS A 21 -6.24 4.65 4.59
C LYS A 21 -7.28 4.19 5.62
N VAL A 22 -7.26 2.92 5.99
CA VAL A 22 -8.23 2.30 6.92
C VAL A 22 -7.63 2.03 8.30
N SER A 23 -6.29 2.08 8.43
CA SER A 23 -5.59 2.03 9.72
C SER A 23 -4.24 2.76 9.64
N PRO A 24 -3.48 2.88 10.74
CA PRO A 24 -2.12 3.44 10.70
C PRO A 24 -1.17 2.75 9.70
N THR A 25 -1.41 1.48 9.39
CA THR A 25 -0.55 0.70 8.48
C THR A 25 -1.28 0.20 7.23
N ARG A 26 -2.62 0.16 7.21
CA ARG A 26 -3.41 -0.44 6.13
C ARG A 26 -4.06 0.57 5.22
N PHE A 27 -3.93 0.28 3.93
CA PHE A 27 -4.53 0.99 2.82
C PHE A 27 -5.38 0.01 2.03
N GLU A 28 -6.59 0.40 1.66
CA GLU A 28 -7.54 -0.43 0.97
C GLU A 28 -8.00 0.23 -0.33
N MET A 29 -8.11 -0.59 -1.39
CA MET A 29 -8.83 -0.23 -2.60
C MET A 29 -9.84 -1.32 -2.93
N THR A 30 -10.99 -0.92 -3.44
CA THR A 30 -12.05 -1.83 -3.88
C THR A 30 -12.31 -1.63 -5.37
N ALA A 31 -12.54 -2.72 -6.08
CA ALA A 31 -12.93 -2.73 -7.48
C ALA A 31 -13.85 -3.93 -7.72
N THR A 32 -14.86 -3.77 -8.56
CA THR A 32 -15.80 -4.81 -8.99
C THR A 32 -15.52 -5.17 -10.43
N ASP A 33 -15.69 -6.44 -10.81
CA ASP A 33 -15.42 -6.94 -12.17
C ASP A 33 -14.03 -6.55 -12.72
N PHE A 34 -13.05 -6.54 -11.82
CA PHE A 34 -11.71 -6.04 -12.11
C PHE A 34 -10.86 -7.06 -12.87
N TYR A 35 -10.35 -6.64 -14.03
CA TYR A 35 -9.31 -7.35 -14.77
C TYR A 35 -7.99 -6.54 -14.73
N PRO A 36 -6.92 -7.07 -14.14
CA PRO A 36 -5.65 -6.35 -14.03
C PRO A 36 -5.01 -6.14 -15.40
N GLN A 37 -4.62 -4.90 -15.71
CA GLN A 37 -3.92 -4.57 -16.96
C GLN A 37 -2.39 -4.75 -16.87
N GLN A 38 -1.85 -4.86 -15.66
CA GLN A 38 -0.44 -5.06 -15.37
C GLN A 38 -0.29 -5.60 -13.95
N ASP A 39 0.92 -6.04 -13.62
CA ASP A 39 1.26 -6.48 -12.28
C ASP A 39 1.24 -5.33 -11.26
N LEU A 40 1.03 -5.72 -10.01
CA LEU A 40 0.99 -4.79 -8.90
C LEU A 40 2.42 -4.48 -8.43
N ASN A 41 2.84 -3.23 -8.61
CA ASN A 41 4.13 -2.76 -8.12
C ASN A 41 3.96 -2.14 -6.74
N ILE A 42 4.63 -2.71 -5.73
CA ILE A 42 4.62 -2.21 -4.34
C ILE A 42 6.06 -1.97 -3.89
N ILE A 43 6.28 -0.80 -3.30
CA ILE A 43 7.53 -0.46 -2.61
C ILE A 43 7.17 -0.11 -1.17
N ILE A 44 7.81 -0.78 -0.21
CA ILE A 44 7.76 -0.43 1.21
C ILE A 44 9.16 0.06 1.61
N LEU A 45 9.23 1.30 2.06
CA LEU A 45 10.46 1.89 2.59
C LEU A 45 10.42 1.82 4.11
N VAL A 46 11.38 1.10 4.67
CA VAL A 46 11.59 1.02 6.12
C VAL A 46 12.62 2.08 6.49
N PRO A 47 12.34 2.95 7.46
CA PRO A 47 13.32 3.93 7.91
C PRO A 47 14.50 3.20 8.55
N GLU A 48 15.72 3.58 8.16
CA GLU A 48 16.91 3.12 8.87
C GLU A 48 16.85 3.60 10.32
N ALA A 49 17.25 2.74 11.25
CA ALA A 49 17.52 3.18 12.61
C ALA A 49 18.68 4.18 12.54
N LYS A 50 18.47 5.41 13.02
CA LYS A 50 19.59 6.33 13.25
C LYS A 50 20.60 5.62 14.13
N GLN A 51 21.83 5.48 13.64
CA GLN A 51 22.99 5.05 14.42
C GLN A 51 23.24 6.02 15.57
#